data_AF-A0A6N7V0B3-F1
#
_entry.id   AF-A0A6N7V0B3-F1
#
_cell.length_a   1.000
_cell.length_b   1.000
_cell.length_c   1.000
_cell.angle_alpha   90.00
_cell.angle_beta   90.00
_cell.angle_gamma   90.00
#
_symmetry.space_group_name_H-M   'P 1'
#
loop_
_entity.id
_entity.type
_entity.pdbx_description
1 polymer ?
#
loop_
_entity_poly.entity_id
_entity_poly.type
_entity_poly.pdbx_seq_one_letter_code
_entity_poly.pdbx_strand_id
1 'polypeptide(L)'
;MTRKKRIQEIAAAALGILIFLMVTVTVYVLAKGSENAPRQESVLSTEKVREMNLASSREGNQGTLPAPEGVMVTAVPEVMEFSKAGQKGQEATEPSSEAAEEPSAEESFCFPASDTTFITEEEASALSPEQAQLAINEILARRGRRFQEPELQAYFDSQSWYMGTIAPEVFDANRTLYLNEVEIYNVNLLSTYR
;
A
#
# COMPACT_ATOMS: atom_id res chain seq x y z
N MET A 1 63.22 -17.13 -2.49
CA MET A 1 61.76 -16.84 -2.58
C MET A 1 61.15 -17.06 -1.21
N THR A 2 60.58 -16.03 -0.58
CA THR A 2 60.12 -16.10 0.82
C THR A 2 58.77 -16.82 0.95
N ARG A 3 58.54 -17.53 2.07
CA ARG A 3 57.30 -18.30 2.31
C ARG A 3 56.04 -17.44 2.17
N LYS A 4 56.09 -16.17 2.60
CA LYS A 4 55.01 -15.18 2.46
C LYS A 4 54.59 -14.95 0.99
N LYS A 5 55.55 -14.82 0.06
CA LYS A 5 55.25 -14.58 -1.36
C LYS A 5 54.52 -15.76 -2.00
N ARG A 6 54.95 -17.00 -1.70
CA ARG A 6 54.26 -18.22 -2.18
C ARG A 6 52.83 -18.36 -1.63
N ILE A 7 52.60 -17.96 -0.38
CA ILE A 7 51.25 -17.96 0.22
C ILE A 7 50.35 -16.94 -0.50
N GLN A 8 50.85 -15.75 -0.81
CA GLN A 8 50.08 -14.74 -1.57
C GLN A 8 49.79 -15.18 -3.00
N GLU A 9 50.74 -15.82 -3.68
CA GLU A 9 50.54 -16.39 -5.03
C GLU A 9 49.47 -17.51 -5.02
N ILE A 10 49.48 -18.40 -4.02
CA ILE A 10 48.46 -19.44 -3.85
C ILE A 10 47.09 -18.83 -3.51
N ALA A 11 47.04 -17.81 -2.64
CA ALA A 11 45.79 -17.14 -2.28
C ALA A 11 45.16 -16.40 -3.47
N ALA A 12 45.97 -15.74 -4.30
CA ALA A 12 45.51 -15.09 -5.53
C ALA A 12 44.97 -16.11 -6.54
N ALA A 13 45.66 -17.25 -6.72
CA ALA A 13 45.19 -18.33 -7.57
C ALA A 13 43.87 -18.95 -7.06
N ALA A 14 43.75 -19.18 -5.75
CA ALA A 14 42.52 -19.69 -5.13
C ALA A 14 41.34 -18.72 -5.28
N LEU A 15 41.58 -17.41 -5.12
CA LEU A 15 40.56 -16.38 -5.34
C LEU A 15 40.11 -16.33 -6.81
N GLY A 16 41.04 -16.42 -7.76
CA GLY A 16 40.72 -16.50 -9.19
C GLY A 16 39.89 -17.73 -9.55
N ILE A 17 40.21 -18.89 -8.97
CA ILE A 17 39.44 -20.13 -9.13
C ILE A 17 38.04 -19.99 -8.51
N LEU A 18 37.92 -19.38 -7.33
CA LEU A 18 36.64 -19.12 -6.67
C LEU A 18 35.73 -18.22 -7.53
N ILE A 19 36.28 -17.13 -8.08
CA ILE A 19 35.54 -16.21 -8.96
C ILE A 19 35.12 -16.94 -10.25
N PHE A 20 36.01 -17.73 -10.86
CA PHE A 20 35.67 -18.53 -12.05
C PHE A 20 34.55 -19.56 -11.76
N LEU A 21 34.60 -20.24 -10.61
CA LEU A 21 33.54 -21.16 -10.19
C LEU A 21 32.22 -20.43 -9.96
N MET A 22 32.23 -19.27 -9.31
CA MET A 22 31.03 -18.46 -9.12
C MET A 22 30.43 -18.00 -10.46
N VAL A 23 31.24 -17.47 -11.38
CA VAL A 23 30.78 -17.04 -12.70
C VAL A 23 30.23 -18.22 -13.52
N THR A 24 30.89 -19.39 -13.50
CA THR A 24 30.39 -20.58 -14.21
C THR A 24 29.08 -21.11 -13.61
N VAL A 25 28.90 -21.06 -12.28
CA VAL A 25 27.63 -21.37 -11.63
C VAL A 25 26.55 -20.35 -11.99
N THR A 26 26.82 -19.05 -11.96
CA THR A 26 25.85 -18.01 -12.36
C THR A 26 25.42 -18.17 -13.81
N VAL A 27 26.36 -18.41 -14.75
CA VAL A 27 26.04 -18.66 -16.16
C VAL A 27 25.26 -19.96 -16.33
N TYR A 28 25.59 -21.02 -15.60
CA TYR A 28 24.83 -22.28 -15.61
C TYR A 28 23.40 -22.10 -15.09
N VAL A 29 23.22 -21.32 -14.01
CA VAL A 29 21.91 -21.01 -13.43
C VAL A 29 21.08 -20.14 -14.39
N LEU A 30 21.66 -19.14 -15.05
CA LEU A 30 20.93 -18.38 -16.09
C LEU A 30 20.58 -19.28 -17.30
N ALA A 31 21.50 -20.09 -17.79
CA ALA A 31 21.26 -21.00 -18.92
C ALA A 31 20.26 -22.13 -18.62
N LYS A 32 20.03 -22.45 -17.34
CA LYS A 32 19.02 -23.40 -16.84
C LYS A 32 17.78 -22.71 -16.25
N GLY A 33 17.77 -21.37 -16.19
CA GLY A 33 16.85 -20.57 -15.38
C GLY A 33 15.41 -20.50 -15.87
N SER A 34 15.09 -21.14 -17.00
CA SER A 34 13.74 -21.17 -17.57
C SER A 34 12.98 -22.49 -17.34
N GLU A 35 13.59 -23.52 -16.74
CA GLU A 35 12.99 -24.88 -16.70
C GLU A 35 12.87 -25.53 -15.32
N ASN A 36 13.46 -24.97 -14.25
CA ASN A 36 13.43 -25.55 -12.90
C ASN A 36 12.89 -24.60 -11.82
N ALA A 37 11.66 -24.13 -12.01
CA ALA A 37 10.85 -23.73 -10.86
C ALA A 37 10.27 -25.00 -10.20
N PRO A 38 10.58 -25.31 -8.92
CA PRO A 38 9.87 -26.36 -8.21
C PRO A 38 8.41 -25.91 -8.04
N ARG A 39 7.53 -26.46 -8.86
CA ARG A 39 6.08 -26.30 -8.75
C ARG A 39 5.64 -26.91 -7.42
N GLN A 40 5.61 -26.12 -6.35
CA GLN A 40 4.89 -26.50 -5.14
C GLN A 40 3.42 -26.62 -5.53
N GLU A 41 2.96 -27.85 -5.73
CA GLU A 41 1.55 -28.16 -5.61
C GLU A 41 1.13 -27.71 -4.21
N SER A 42 0.24 -26.72 -4.17
CA SER A 42 -0.54 -26.41 -2.98
C SER A 42 -1.52 -27.55 -2.74
N VAL A 43 -1.02 -28.66 -2.19
CA VAL A 43 -1.82 -29.66 -1.48
C VAL A 43 -2.33 -29.05 -0.17
N LEU A 44 -3.15 -28.00 -0.32
CA LEU A 44 -3.99 -27.42 0.71
C LEU A 44 -4.90 -28.55 1.20
N SER A 45 -4.54 -29.09 2.36
CA SER A 45 -5.05 -30.38 2.82
C SER A 45 -6.56 -30.34 2.95
N THR A 46 -7.25 -31.14 2.13
CA THR A 46 -8.72 -31.21 2.06
C THR A 46 -9.38 -31.48 3.42
N GLU A 47 -8.64 -32.08 4.37
CA GLU A 47 -9.05 -32.21 5.77
C GLU A 47 -9.25 -30.86 6.48
N LYS A 48 -8.35 -29.88 6.33
CA LYS A 48 -8.42 -28.63 7.12
C LYS A 48 -9.59 -27.73 6.72
N VAL A 49 -10.02 -27.80 5.47
CA VAL A 49 -11.25 -27.15 4.98
C VAL A 49 -12.50 -27.90 5.47
N ARG A 50 -12.41 -29.22 5.65
CA ARG A 50 -13.50 -30.07 6.15
C ARG A 50 -13.73 -29.88 7.65
N GLU A 51 -12.66 -29.75 8.43
CA GLU A 51 -12.67 -29.42 9.87
C GLU A 51 -13.40 -28.10 10.14
N MET A 52 -13.08 -27.03 9.39
CA MET A 52 -13.73 -25.72 9.56
C MET A 52 -15.23 -25.75 9.23
N ASN A 53 -15.67 -26.53 8.23
CA ASN A 53 -17.08 -26.64 7.89
C ASN A 53 -17.88 -27.57 8.84
N LEU A 54 -17.24 -28.55 9.49
CA LEU A 54 -17.91 -29.39 10.49
C LEU A 54 -18.18 -28.64 11.80
N ALA A 55 -17.28 -27.73 12.20
CA ALA A 55 -17.42 -26.96 13.44
C ALA A 55 -18.63 -26.00 13.43
N SER A 56 -19.06 -25.52 12.25
CA SER A 56 -20.12 -24.50 12.12
C SER A 56 -21.56 -25.06 12.01
N SER A 57 -21.74 -26.39 12.05
CA SER A 57 -23.03 -27.06 11.75
C SER A 57 -23.71 -27.78 12.93
N ARG A 58 -23.41 -27.44 14.19
CA ARG A 58 -24.00 -28.14 15.36
C ARG A 58 -24.84 -27.31 16.34
N GLU A 59 -25.12 -26.04 16.09
CA GLU A 59 -26.10 -25.28 16.88
C GLU A 59 -27.21 -24.67 16.00
N GLY A 60 -28.12 -25.54 15.60
CA GLY A 60 -29.34 -25.20 14.88
C GLY A 60 -30.59 -25.74 15.56
N ASN A 61 -31.23 -24.89 16.37
CA ASN A 61 -32.67 -24.83 16.62
C ASN A 61 -33.39 -26.02 17.33
N GLN A 62 -33.99 -25.72 18.48
CA GLN A 62 -35.32 -26.23 18.84
C GLN A 62 -36.17 -25.06 19.34
N GLY A 63 -37.19 -24.68 18.57
CA GLY A 63 -38.15 -23.66 18.97
C GLY A 63 -39.40 -24.26 19.61
N THR A 64 -40.14 -23.45 20.38
CA THR A 64 -41.60 -23.53 20.56
C THR A 64 -42.08 -22.22 21.19
N LEU A 65 -43.11 -21.62 20.60
CA LEU A 65 -43.80 -20.42 21.13
C LEU A 65 -44.72 -20.79 22.29
N PRO A 66 -44.99 -19.84 23.21
CA PRO A 66 -46.38 -19.38 23.29
C PRO A 66 -46.55 -17.85 23.33
N ALA A 67 -47.77 -17.39 23.04
CA ALA A 67 -48.18 -15.99 23.03
C ALA A 67 -48.31 -15.38 24.45
N PRO A 68 -48.45 -14.04 24.55
CA PRO A 68 -49.78 -13.44 24.71
C PRO A 68 -50.04 -12.32 23.66
N GLU A 69 -51.21 -12.24 23.04
CA GLU A 69 -52.48 -11.67 23.55
C GLU A 69 -52.41 -10.19 24.01
N GLY A 70 -53.06 -9.31 23.22
CA GLY A 70 -53.82 -8.18 23.77
C GLY A 70 -53.41 -6.75 23.36
N VAL A 71 -54.43 -5.94 23.03
CA VAL A 71 -54.47 -4.46 23.17
C VAL A 71 -53.53 -3.66 22.24
N MET A 72 -53.84 -3.31 20.97
CA MET A 72 -55.00 -2.69 20.29
C MET A 72 -54.85 -1.16 20.04
N VAL A 73 -55.29 -0.68 18.86
CA VAL A 73 -55.75 0.72 18.54
C VAL A 73 -54.65 1.82 18.59
N THR A 74 -54.43 2.77 17.66
CA THR A 74 -54.79 3.13 16.25
C THR A 74 -53.68 4.15 15.77
N ALA A 75 -53.57 4.73 14.56
CA ALA A 75 -54.46 4.93 13.42
C ALA A 75 -53.66 5.06 12.07
N VAL A 76 -54.38 5.37 10.99
CA VAL A 76 -53.93 5.81 9.63
C VAL A 76 -54.99 6.87 9.19
N PRO A 77 -54.77 7.92 8.36
CA PRO A 77 -53.76 8.20 7.31
C PRO A 77 -52.95 9.51 7.63
N GLU A 78 -52.29 10.30 6.76
CA GLU A 78 -52.47 10.57 5.32
C GLU A 78 -51.25 11.25 4.66
N VAL A 79 -51.34 11.44 3.34
CA VAL A 79 -50.32 11.91 2.37
C VAL A 79 -50.26 13.44 2.22
N MET A 80 -49.40 13.88 1.28
CA MET A 80 -49.12 15.24 0.77
C MET A 80 -47.97 15.96 1.50
N GLU A 81 -46.80 16.15 0.88
CA GLU A 81 -46.48 16.85 -0.38
C GLU A 81 -46.62 18.38 -0.22
N PHE A 82 -45.47 19.07 -0.22
CA PHE A 82 -45.40 20.51 -0.50
C PHE A 82 -44.24 20.77 -1.47
N SER A 83 -44.51 21.62 -2.45
CA SER A 83 -43.62 21.87 -3.60
C SER A 83 -43.36 23.37 -3.79
N LYS A 84 -42.29 23.69 -4.53
CA LYS A 84 -41.96 25.04 -5.07
C LYS A 84 -41.56 26.11 -4.01
N ALA A 85 -40.81 27.17 -4.34
CA ALA A 85 -40.14 27.57 -5.60
C ALA A 85 -38.94 28.50 -5.29
N GLY A 86 -37.98 28.61 -6.22
CA GLY A 86 -36.92 29.63 -6.24
C GLY A 86 -36.02 29.44 -7.46
N GLN A 87 -35.82 30.46 -8.30
CA GLN A 87 -35.34 30.28 -9.68
C GLN A 87 -34.33 31.37 -10.08
N LYS A 88 -33.40 31.02 -11.01
CA LYS A 88 -32.61 31.93 -11.88
C LYS A 88 -31.40 32.63 -11.18
N GLY A 89 -30.21 32.75 -11.77
CA GLY A 89 -29.65 32.26 -13.05
C GLY A 89 -28.31 32.99 -13.40
N GLN A 90 -27.72 32.69 -14.57
CA GLN A 90 -26.60 33.39 -15.26
C GLN A 90 -25.13 33.04 -14.90
N GLU A 91 -24.62 32.01 -15.58
CA GLU A 91 -23.56 32.08 -16.61
C GLU A 91 -22.38 33.08 -16.50
N ALA A 92 -21.17 32.51 -16.36
CA ALA A 92 -19.84 32.90 -16.86
C ALA A 92 -19.26 34.32 -16.57
N THR A 93 -18.06 34.36 -15.97
CA THR A 93 -16.75 34.63 -16.65
C THR A 93 -15.64 34.86 -15.60
N GLU A 94 -14.55 34.10 -15.68
CA GLU A 94 -13.28 34.31 -14.96
C GLU A 94 -12.48 35.50 -15.53
N PRO A 95 -11.47 36.12 -14.84
CA PRO A 95 -10.52 35.44 -13.94
C PRO A 95 -10.02 36.21 -12.71
N SER A 96 -9.20 35.50 -11.91
CA SER A 96 -8.08 35.99 -11.09
C SER A 96 -8.35 37.07 -10.03
N SER A 97 -8.34 36.63 -8.77
CA SER A 97 -7.79 37.42 -7.68
C SER A 97 -7.05 36.49 -6.73
N GLU A 98 -5.72 36.58 -6.74
CA GLU A 98 -4.84 35.98 -5.74
C GLU A 98 -5.27 36.42 -4.34
N ALA A 99 -5.90 35.52 -3.60
CA ALA A 99 -6.15 35.65 -2.18
C ALA A 99 -5.49 34.44 -1.52
N ALA A 100 -4.43 34.68 -0.75
CA ALA A 100 -3.81 33.64 0.05
C ALA A 100 -4.79 33.19 1.13
N GLU A 101 -5.57 32.15 0.82
CA GLU A 101 -6.25 31.34 1.82
C GLU A 101 -5.16 30.58 2.58
N GLU A 102 -4.79 31.10 3.75
CA GLU A 102 -4.07 30.33 4.77
C GLU A 102 -4.87 29.03 4.99
N PRO A 103 -4.34 27.85 4.61
CA PRO A 103 -5.08 26.62 4.82
C PRO A 103 -5.21 26.42 6.33
N SER A 104 -6.46 26.42 6.82
CA SER A 104 -6.78 25.70 8.04
C SER A 104 -6.19 24.29 7.92
N ALA A 105 -5.69 23.75 9.03
CA ALA A 105 -4.99 22.46 9.07
C ALA A 105 -5.94 21.24 8.86
N GLU A 106 -6.64 21.26 7.73
CA GLU A 106 -7.23 20.12 7.06
C GLU A 106 -6.09 19.18 6.62
N GLU A 107 -6.31 17.88 6.71
CA GLU A 107 -5.31 16.84 6.45
C GLU A 107 -5.04 16.70 4.94
N SER A 108 -4.31 17.67 4.37
CA SER A 108 -4.09 17.84 2.94
C SER A 108 -3.02 16.87 2.41
N PHE A 109 -3.44 15.65 2.11
CA PHE A 109 -2.65 14.68 1.35
C PHE A 109 -2.35 15.20 -0.07
N CYS A 110 -1.13 15.00 -0.57
CA CYS A 110 -0.77 15.26 -1.98
C CYS A 110 -1.65 14.47 -2.94
N PHE A 111 -1.94 13.20 -2.63
CA PHE A 111 -2.85 12.35 -3.39
C PHE A 111 -3.77 11.57 -2.45
N PRO A 112 -4.93 12.11 -2.04
CA PRO A 112 -5.81 11.46 -1.06
C PRO A 112 -6.20 10.02 -1.43
N ALA A 113 -6.45 9.76 -2.72
CA ALA A 113 -6.86 8.45 -3.23
C ALA A 113 -5.69 7.56 -3.71
N SER A 114 -4.43 7.86 -3.37
CA SER A 114 -3.25 7.10 -3.82
C SER A 114 -3.23 5.61 -3.43
N ASP A 115 -4.09 5.22 -2.49
CA ASP A 115 -4.29 3.85 -2.02
C ASP A 115 -5.29 3.05 -2.86
N THR A 116 -6.08 3.71 -3.72
CA THR A 116 -7.13 3.08 -4.56
C THR A 116 -7.07 3.45 -6.03
N THR A 117 -6.48 4.60 -6.38
CA THR A 117 -6.43 5.17 -7.73
C THR A 117 -4.98 5.28 -8.21
N PHE A 118 -4.76 4.93 -9.48
CA PHE A 118 -3.47 5.14 -10.14
C PHE A 118 -3.29 6.64 -10.48
N ILE A 119 -2.15 7.21 -10.09
CA ILE A 119 -1.70 8.54 -10.50
C ILE A 119 -1.34 8.48 -12.00
N THR A 120 -1.68 9.50 -12.78
CA THR A 120 -1.32 9.54 -14.20
C THR A 120 0.05 10.17 -14.47
N GLU A 121 0.61 9.94 -15.65
CA GLU A 121 1.87 10.58 -16.09
C GLU A 121 1.72 12.12 -16.14
N GLU A 122 0.54 12.62 -16.51
CA GLU A 122 0.23 14.06 -16.51
C GLU A 122 0.19 14.64 -15.09
N GLU A 123 -0.40 13.93 -14.14
CA GLU A 123 -0.43 14.33 -12.72
C GLU A 123 0.98 14.29 -12.10
N ALA A 124 1.75 13.24 -12.37
CA ALA A 124 3.11 13.10 -11.85
C ALA A 124 4.09 14.11 -12.45
N SER A 125 3.99 14.40 -13.76
CA SER A 125 4.85 15.37 -14.46
C SER A 125 4.51 16.84 -14.18
N ALA A 126 3.35 17.12 -13.59
CA ALA A 126 2.99 18.47 -13.12
C ALA A 126 3.68 18.85 -11.79
N LEU A 127 4.26 17.89 -11.07
CA LEU A 127 4.93 18.11 -9.78
C LEU A 127 6.36 18.60 -9.96
N SER A 128 6.84 19.41 -9.01
CA SER A 128 8.28 19.59 -8.81
C SER A 128 8.92 18.30 -8.25
N PRO A 129 10.25 18.10 -8.41
CA PRO A 129 10.96 16.97 -7.81
C PRO A 129 10.74 16.84 -6.29
N GLU A 130 10.69 17.96 -5.58
CA GLU A 130 10.44 18.01 -4.14
C GLU A 130 9.00 17.59 -3.80
N GLN A 131 8.01 17.98 -4.60
CA GLN A 131 6.62 17.56 -4.44
C GLN A 131 6.43 16.07 -4.76
N ALA A 132 7.06 15.55 -5.83
CA ALA A 132 7.06 14.13 -6.14
C ALA A 132 7.71 13.31 -5.01
N GLN A 133 8.83 13.80 -4.45
CA GLN A 133 9.47 13.20 -3.28
C GLN A 133 8.59 13.26 -2.02
N LEU A 134 7.86 14.36 -1.78
CA LEU A 134 6.93 14.47 -0.66
C LEU A 134 5.75 13.48 -0.81
N ALA A 135 5.14 13.40 -1.99
CA ALA A 135 4.06 12.46 -2.29
C ALA A 135 4.48 10.99 -2.13
N ILE A 136 5.70 10.63 -2.57
CA ILE A 136 6.26 9.30 -2.29
C ILE A 136 6.36 9.05 -0.78
N ASN A 137 6.90 10.02 -0.02
CA ASN A 137 7.07 9.86 1.41
C ASN A 137 5.72 9.76 2.13
N GLU A 138 4.70 10.50 1.70
CA GLU A 138 3.33 10.44 2.20
C GLU A 138 2.71 9.04 2.03
N ILE A 139 2.80 8.45 0.82
CA ILE A 139 2.29 7.08 0.57
C ILE A 139 2.97 6.07 1.50
N LEU A 140 4.28 6.20 1.72
CA LEU A 140 5.03 5.35 2.65
C LEU A 140 4.66 5.62 4.12
N ALA A 141 4.41 6.88 4.47
CA ALA A 141 4.04 7.32 5.81
C ALA A 141 2.64 6.82 6.21
N ARG A 142 1.68 6.83 5.28
CA ARG A 142 0.33 6.25 5.45
C ARG A 142 0.36 4.75 5.77
N ARG A 143 1.46 4.06 5.45
CA ARG A 143 1.72 2.65 5.80
C ARG A 143 2.64 2.45 7.01
N GLY A 144 2.92 3.52 7.77
CA GLY A 144 3.66 3.47 9.03
C GLY A 144 5.18 3.36 8.89
N ARG A 145 5.74 3.62 7.69
CA ARG A 145 7.20 3.69 7.49
C ARG A 145 7.79 4.87 8.28
N ARG A 146 8.87 4.63 9.01
CA ARG A 146 9.70 5.65 9.67
C ARG A 146 10.76 6.20 8.74
N PHE A 147 11.28 7.38 9.06
CA PHE A 147 12.26 8.11 8.25
C PHE A 147 13.59 8.25 9.00
N GLN A 148 14.70 8.16 8.26
CA GLN A 148 16.05 8.32 8.84
C GLN A 148 16.42 9.81 8.99
N GLU A 149 15.95 10.65 8.07
CA GLU A 149 16.19 12.09 8.08
C GLU A 149 15.39 12.75 9.21
N PRO A 150 16.01 13.41 10.21
CA PRO A 150 15.30 13.91 11.39
C PRO A 150 14.24 14.95 11.06
N GLU A 151 14.48 15.83 10.10
CA GLU A 151 13.52 16.86 9.67
C GLU A 151 12.27 16.24 9.04
N LEU A 152 12.45 15.20 8.21
CA LEU A 152 11.37 14.46 7.57
C LEU A 152 10.58 13.62 8.57
N GLN A 153 11.25 12.98 9.53
CA GLN A 153 10.58 12.27 10.62
C GLN A 153 9.76 13.23 11.47
N ALA A 154 10.32 14.39 11.84
CA ALA A 154 9.60 15.41 12.61
C ALA A 154 8.40 16.00 11.85
N TYR A 155 8.52 16.19 10.53
CA TYR A 155 7.39 16.59 9.67
C TYR A 155 6.25 15.58 9.73
N PHE A 156 6.52 14.28 9.55
CA PHE A 156 5.46 13.26 9.64
C PHE A 156 4.97 13.04 11.07
N ASP A 157 5.82 13.11 12.10
CA ASP A 157 5.43 13.03 13.51
C ASP A 157 4.47 14.17 13.93
N SER A 158 4.44 15.29 13.19
CA SER A 158 3.48 16.39 13.39
C SER A 158 2.12 16.16 12.73
N GLN A 159 1.98 15.13 11.89
CA GLN A 159 0.71 14.79 11.22
C GLN A 159 -0.16 13.93 12.14
N SER A 160 -1.40 14.36 12.37
CA SER A 160 -2.42 13.67 13.19
C SER A 160 -2.69 12.22 12.76
N TRP A 161 -2.60 11.94 11.46
CA TRP A 161 -2.88 10.64 10.85
C TRP A 161 -1.68 9.68 10.84
N TYR A 162 -0.46 10.15 11.12
CA TYR A 162 0.75 9.36 10.94
C TYR A 162 1.05 8.44 12.13
N MET A 163 1.32 7.16 11.85
CA MET A 163 1.63 6.14 12.86
C MET A 163 2.94 5.40 12.53
N GLY A 164 4.06 6.13 12.61
CA GLY A 164 5.42 5.63 12.33
C GLY A 164 5.88 4.51 13.27
N THR A 165 5.68 3.26 12.87
CA THR A 165 5.98 2.06 13.68
C THR A 165 7.01 1.12 13.04
N ILE A 166 7.18 1.18 11.72
CA ILE A 166 8.04 0.26 10.96
C ILE A 166 9.36 0.93 10.63
N ALA A 167 10.48 0.30 11.02
CA ALA A 167 11.82 0.79 10.69
C ALA A 167 12.02 0.83 9.15
N PRO A 168 12.69 1.86 8.60
CA PRO A 168 12.80 2.06 7.15
C PRO A 168 13.42 0.86 6.44
N GLU A 169 14.44 0.22 7.03
CA GLU A 169 15.12 -0.95 6.46
C GLU A 169 14.19 -2.17 6.36
N VAL A 170 13.31 -2.35 7.36
CA VAL A 170 12.33 -3.44 7.39
C VAL A 170 11.22 -3.18 6.37
N PHE A 171 10.75 -1.94 6.29
CA PHE A 171 9.74 -1.54 5.31
C PHE A 171 10.26 -1.73 3.88
N ASP A 172 11.45 -1.19 3.59
CA ASP A 172 12.02 -1.15 2.24
C ASP A 172 12.38 -2.55 1.73
N ALA A 173 12.85 -3.44 2.62
CA ALA A 173 13.10 -4.86 2.30
C ALA A 173 11.81 -5.67 2.04
N ASN A 174 10.65 -5.20 2.48
CA ASN A 174 9.37 -5.93 2.44
C ASN A 174 8.23 -5.09 1.83
N ARG A 175 8.53 -4.17 0.91
CA ARG A 175 7.54 -3.21 0.35
C ARG A 175 6.25 -3.85 -0.15
N THR A 176 6.32 -5.03 -0.77
CA THR A 176 5.17 -5.78 -1.29
C THR A 176 4.27 -6.39 -0.21
N LEU A 177 4.66 -6.36 1.07
CA LEU A 177 3.82 -6.74 2.21
C LEU A 177 3.09 -5.54 2.83
N TYR A 178 3.54 -4.32 2.58
CA TYR A 178 3.03 -3.09 3.21
C TYR A 178 2.31 -2.15 2.24
N LEU A 179 2.71 -2.15 0.97
CA LEU A 179 2.06 -1.41 -0.11
C LEU A 179 1.20 -2.36 -0.94
N ASN A 180 0.03 -1.88 -1.38
CA ASN A 180 -0.77 -2.58 -2.38
C ASN A 180 -0.24 -2.32 -3.81
N GLU A 181 -0.82 -3.00 -4.81
CA GLU A 181 -0.37 -2.90 -6.21
C GLU A 181 -0.48 -1.47 -6.78
N VAL A 182 -1.50 -0.71 -6.37
CA VAL A 182 -1.73 0.68 -6.78
C VAL A 182 -0.66 1.60 -6.20
N GLU A 183 -0.37 1.47 -4.90
CA GLU A 183 0.67 2.25 -4.23
C GLU A 183 2.08 1.92 -4.73
N ILE A 184 2.34 0.65 -5.07
CA ILE A 184 3.60 0.23 -5.70
C ILE A 184 3.74 0.91 -7.06
N TYR A 185 2.70 0.89 -7.90
CA TYR A 185 2.70 1.60 -9.18
C TYR A 185 2.93 3.11 -8.98
N ASN A 186 2.14 3.75 -8.11
CA ASN A 186 2.18 5.19 -7.84
C ASN A 186 3.56 5.64 -7.36
N VAL A 187 4.16 4.94 -6.40
CA VAL A 187 5.51 5.28 -5.91
C VAL A 187 6.58 5.03 -6.98
N ASN A 188 6.43 3.99 -7.81
CA ASN A 188 7.37 3.74 -8.91
C ASN A 188 7.27 4.83 -9.99
N LEU A 189 6.04 5.26 -10.34
CA LEU A 189 5.78 6.36 -11.27
C LEU A 189 6.37 7.67 -10.74
N LEU A 190 5.97 8.11 -9.55
CA LEU A 190 6.50 9.34 -8.94
C LEU A 190 8.03 9.30 -8.79
N SER A 191 8.65 8.11 -8.68
CA SER A 191 10.10 7.98 -8.55
C SER A 191 10.89 8.35 -9.82
N THR A 192 10.25 8.49 -10.99
CA THR A 192 10.88 8.98 -12.22
C THR A 192 10.95 10.50 -12.31
N TYR A 193 10.21 11.21 -11.45
CA TYR A 193 10.01 12.66 -11.47
C TYR A 193 10.74 13.42 -10.34
N ARG A 194 11.58 12.74 -9.55
CA ARG A 194 12.34 13.30 -8.42
C ARG A 194 13.87 13.16 -8.57
#